data_AF-A0A8V5GXS2-F1
#
_entry.id   AF-A0A8V5GXS2-F1
#
_cell.length_a   1.000
_cell.length_b   1.000
_cell.length_c   1.000
_cell.angle_alpha   90.00
_cell.angle_beta   90.00
_cell.angle_gamma   90.00
#
_symmetry.space_group_name_H-M   'P 1'
#
loop_
_entity.id
_entity.type
_entity.pdbx_description
1 polymer ?
#
loop_
_entity_poly.entity_id
_entity_poly.type
_entity_poly.pdbx_seq_one_letter_code
_entity_poly.pdbx_strand_id
1 'polypeptide(L)'
;MLGCWGGTHCIVATDYLEVNREELRRWVRGDPGTFDWSPFIQHVCKIEGRGEPWQDKQLRLRSRLRRILPIDVHRPEPLGAPLQPQADALLSAFCLEAVSPDGAAFTRALSNVSSLLRPGGHAVLLGALGESFYLAGSVRLPVLPLDEADVRRALHGAGFELRRLRCYVMPPELRTGVDDVQGVFFVHARKPGGE
;
A
#
# COMPACT_ATOMS: atom_id res chain seq x y z
N MET A 1 -10.89 18.84 -29.85
CA MET A 1 -10.00 17.70 -30.16
C MET A 1 -8.94 17.64 -29.07
N LEU A 2 -9.28 17.04 -27.91
CA LEU A 2 -8.34 16.80 -26.82
C LEU A 2 -7.88 15.36 -26.98
N GLY A 3 -6.66 15.20 -27.50
CA GLY A 3 -6.06 13.90 -27.73
C GLY A 3 -5.88 13.15 -26.43
N CYS A 4 -6.55 12.00 -26.31
CA CYS A 4 -6.13 10.93 -25.41
C CYS A 4 -4.75 10.45 -25.87
N TRP A 5 -3.68 11.02 -25.32
CA TRP A 5 -2.35 10.42 -25.46
C TRP A 5 -2.34 9.12 -24.66
N GLY A 6 -2.08 8.02 -25.38
CA GLY A 6 -2.15 6.64 -24.90
C GLY A 6 -1.15 6.30 -23.80
N GLY A 7 -1.54 6.53 -22.55
CA GLY A 7 -1.01 5.81 -21.40
C GLY A 7 -2.05 4.80 -20.90
N THR A 8 -1.76 3.50 -21.00
CA THR A 8 -2.54 2.47 -20.30
C THR A 8 -2.30 2.60 -18.80
N HIS A 9 -3.09 3.44 -18.11
CA HIS A 9 -3.09 3.51 -16.65
C HIS A 9 -3.42 2.13 -16.08
N CYS A 10 -2.38 1.41 -15.64
CA CYS A 10 -2.45 0.06 -15.14
C CYS A 10 -2.12 0.05 -13.64
N ILE A 11 -2.89 -0.71 -12.87
CA ILE A 11 -2.61 -0.99 -11.47
C ILE A 11 -2.23 -2.46 -11.36
N VAL A 12 -1.06 -2.70 -10.78
CA VAL A 12 -0.62 -4.02 -10.35
C VAL A 12 -0.88 -4.11 -8.85
N ALA A 13 -1.72 -5.05 -8.45
CA ALA A 13 -1.92 -5.38 -7.04
C ALA A 13 -1.11 -6.63 -6.68
N THR A 14 -0.66 -6.69 -5.43
CA THR A 14 0.20 -7.77 -4.97
C THR A 14 -0.09 -8.12 -3.54
N ASP A 15 0.00 -9.40 -3.20
CA ASP A 15 -0.05 -9.87 -1.82
C ASP A 15 0.77 -11.17 -1.71
N TYR A 16 1.33 -11.47 -0.54
CA TYR A 16 2.07 -12.71 -0.31
C TYR A 16 1.14 -13.93 -0.30
N LEU A 17 -0.05 -13.80 0.27
CA LEU A 17 -1.01 -14.89 0.43
C LEU A 17 -1.89 -15.05 -0.81
N GLU A 18 -2.00 -16.29 -1.32
CA GLU A 18 -2.88 -16.57 -2.45
C GLU A 18 -4.35 -16.30 -2.12
N VAL A 19 -4.77 -16.50 -0.86
CA VAL A 19 -6.15 -16.24 -0.43
C VAL A 19 -6.54 -14.76 -0.56
N ASN A 20 -5.62 -13.84 -0.24
CA ASN A 20 -5.85 -12.40 -0.42
C ASN A 20 -5.92 -12.03 -1.91
N ARG A 21 -5.03 -12.63 -2.72
CA ARG A 21 -5.05 -12.44 -4.18
C ARG A 21 -6.35 -12.94 -4.80
N GLU A 22 -6.90 -14.06 -4.33
CA GLU A 22 -8.17 -14.57 -4.83
C GLU A 22 -9.34 -13.67 -4.44
N GLU A 23 -9.38 -13.13 -3.22
CA GLU A 23 -10.40 -12.14 -2.85
C GLU A 23 -10.38 -10.89 -3.74
N LEU A 24 -9.18 -10.41 -4.10
CA LEU A 24 -9.03 -9.33 -5.08
C LEU A 24 -9.53 -9.74 -6.48
N ARG A 25 -9.19 -10.94 -6.97
CA ARG A 25 -9.65 -11.44 -8.27
C ARG A 25 -11.18 -11.54 -8.33
N ARG A 26 -11.79 -12.09 -7.28
CA ARG A 26 -13.26 -12.18 -7.16
C ARG A 26 -13.90 -10.80 -7.19
N TRP A 27 -13.36 -9.84 -6.44
CA TRP A 27 -13.88 -8.48 -6.44
C TRP A 27 -13.73 -7.79 -7.81
N VAL A 28 -12.61 -8.01 -8.51
CA VAL A 28 -12.40 -7.47 -9.87
C VAL A 28 -13.37 -8.08 -10.88
N ARG A 29 -13.66 -9.39 -10.80
CA ARG A 29 -14.68 -10.05 -11.64
C ARG A 29 -16.11 -9.61 -11.33
N GLY A 30 -16.34 -9.03 -10.15
CA GLY A 30 -17.67 -8.67 -9.68
C GLY A 30 -18.46 -9.86 -9.14
N ASP A 31 -17.76 -10.87 -8.62
CA ASP A 31 -18.38 -12.06 -8.05
C ASP A 31 -19.25 -11.68 -6.84
N PRO A 32 -20.42 -12.33 -6.65
CA PRO A 32 -21.26 -12.10 -5.48
C PRO A 32 -20.56 -12.56 -4.19
N GLY A 33 -20.90 -11.92 -3.07
CA GLY A 33 -20.36 -12.25 -1.75
C GLY A 33 -18.93 -11.75 -1.49
N THR A 34 -18.40 -10.88 -2.35
CA THR A 34 -17.15 -10.16 -2.09
C THR A 34 -17.39 -9.00 -1.12
N PHE A 35 -16.32 -8.53 -0.46
CA PHE A 35 -16.41 -7.41 0.48
C PHE A 35 -17.04 -6.17 -0.18
N ASP A 36 -17.99 -5.53 0.51
CA ASP A 36 -18.64 -4.32 0.03
C ASP A 36 -17.76 -3.08 0.24
N TRP A 37 -17.05 -2.71 -0.82
CA TRP A 37 -16.22 -1.50 -0.86
C TRP A 37 -17.01 -0.21 -1.13
N SER A 38 -18.32 -0.27 -1.37
CA SER A 38 -19.10 0.89 -1.78
C SER A 38 -19.07 2.06 -0.78
N PRO A 39 -19.08 1.87 0.56
CA PRO A 39 -19.01 3.00 1.50
C PRO A 39 -17.69 3.78 1.37
N PHE A 40 -16.57 3.08 1.14
CA PHE A 40 -15.26 3.70 0.95
C PHE A 40 -15.18 4.45 -0.37
N ILE A 41 -15.67 3.84 -1.46
CA ILE A 41 -15.65 4.46 -2.79
C ILE A 41 -16.54 5.70 -2.83
N GLN A 42 -17.71 5.65 -2.19
CA GLN A 42 -18.59 6.81 -2.01
C GLN A 42 -17.92 7.93 -1.22
N HIS A 43 -17.23 7.59 -0.12
CA HIS A 43 -16.46 8.57 0.66
C HIS A 43 -15.37 9.22 -0.19
N VAL A 44 -14.63 8.43 -0.99
CA VAL A 44 -13.61 8.93 -1.92
C VAL A 44 -14.21 9.88 -2.96
N CYS A 45 -15.35 9.52 -3.59
CA CYS A 45 -16.06 10.42 -4.50
C CYS A 45 -16.41 11.76 -3.85
N LYS A 46 -16.90 11.73 -2.60
CA LYS A 46 -17.29 12.92 -1.84
C LYS A 46 -16.10 13.85 -1.58
N ILE A 47 -14.97 13.31 -1.11
CA ILE A 47 -13.78 14.13 -0.80
C ILE A 47 -13.05 14.62 -2.05
N GLU A 48 -13.14 13.89 -3.17
CA GLU A 48 -12.58 14.35 -4.44
C GLU A 48 -13.38 15.50 -5.06
N GLY A 49 -14.68 15.62 -4.74
CA GLY A 49 -15.53 16.75 -5.16
C GLY A 49 -15.77 16.84 -6.67
N ARG A 50 -15.55 15.75 -7.42
CA ARG A 50 -15.63 15.74 -8.91
C ARG A 50 -17.02 15.44 -9.47
N GLY A 51 -18.00 15.16 -8.61
CA GLY A 51 -19.36 14.76 -9.03
C GLY A 51 -19.44 13.41 -9.75
N GLU A 52 -18.38 12.60 -9.69
CA GLU A 52 -18.35 11.27 -10.31
C GLU A 52 -19.26 10.29 -9.55
N PRO A 53 -20.16 9.56 -10.24
CA PRO A 53 -20.90 8.45 -9.66
C PRO A 53 -19.96 7.37 -9.12
N TRP A 54 -20.22 6.89 -7.90
CA TRP A 54 -19.33 5.92 -7.25
C TRP A 54 -19.24 4.59 -8.01
N GLN A 55 -20.31 4.21 -8.71
CA GLN A 55 -20.34 3.03 -9.58
C GLN A 55 -19.33 3.15 -10.73
N ASP A 56 -19.24 4.32 -11.35
CA ASP A 56 -18.30 4.58 -12.45
C ASP A 56 -16.85 4.54 -11.93
N LYS A 57 -16.61 5.11 -10.74
CA LYS A 57 -15.31 5.02 -10.07
C LYS A 57 -14.93 3.56 -9.78
N GLN A 58 -15.86 2.75 -9.29
CA GLN A 58 -15.64 1.33 -9.01
C GLN A 58 -15.31 0.54 -10.29
N LEU A 59 -16.11 0.72 -11.36
CA LEU A 59 -15.87 0.07 -12.64
C LEU A 59 -14.51 0.46 -13.23
N ARG A 60 -14.15 1.75 -13.13
CA ARG A 60 -12.84 2.23 -13.55
C ARG A 60 -11.71 1.60 -12.73
N LEU A 61 -11.86 1.47 -11.41
CA LEU A 61 -10.86 0.82 -10.57
C LEU A 61 -10.67 -0.66 -10.96
N ARG A 62 -11.77 -1.42 -11.10
CA ARG A 62 -11.74 -2.82 -11.55
C ARG A 62 -11.06 -2.97 -12.91
N SER A 63 -11.39 -2.13 -13.88
CA SER A 63 -10.76 -2.17 -15.21
C SER A 63 -9.28 -1.82 -15.22
N ARG A 64 -8.77 -1.07 -14.23
CA ARG A 64 -7.34 -0.73 -14.12
C ARG A 64 -6.52 -1.77 -13.37
N LEU A 65 -7.15 -2.54 -12.48
CA LEU A 65 -6.53 -3.68 -11.78
C LEU A 65 -6.36 -4.88 -12.73
N ARG A 66 -5.33 -4.80 -13.57
CA ARG A 66 -5.08 -5.79 -14.65
C ARG A 66 -4.28 -7.00 -14.19
N ARG A 67 -3.42 -6.83 -13.18
CA ARG A 67 -2.47 -7.86 -12.73
C ARG A 67 -2.53 -7.97 -11.21
N ILE A 68 -2.74 -9.19 -10.73
CA ILE A 68 -2.70 -9.55 -9.32
C ILE A 68 -1.61 -10.60 -9.17
N LEU A 69 -0.48 -10.23 -8.57
CA LEU A 69 0.75 -11.03 -8.57
C LEU A 69 1.16 -11.45 -7.14
N PRO A 70 1.83 -12.59 -6.97
CA PRO A 70 2.52 -12.88 -5.71
C PRO A 70 3.67 -11.87 -5.48
N ILE A 71 3.94 -11.59 -4.21
CA ILE A 71 5.08 -10.76 -3.80
C ILE A 71 5.68 -11.31 -2.50
N ASP A 72 7.00 -11.26 -2.36
CA ASP A 72 7.74 -11.44 -1.10
C ASP A 72 8.70 -10.26 -0.92
N VAL A 73 8.33 -9.32 -0.05
CA VAL A 73 9.08 -8.06 0.17
C VAL A 73 10.47 -8.28 0.76
N HIS A 74 10.75 -9.45 1.32
CA HIS A 74 12.05 -9.80 1.87
C HIS A 74 13.04 -10.33 0.82
N ARG A 75 12.58 -10.56 -0.41
CA ARG A 75 13.45 -10.93 -1.54
C ARG A 75 14.02 -9.70 -2.22
N PRO A 76 15.29 -9.72 -2.67
CA PRO A 76 15.86 -8.67 -3.50
C PRO A 76 15.05 -8.37 -4.76
N GLU A 77 14.41 -9.40 -5.32
CA GLU A 77 13.42 -9.30 -6.40
C GLU A 77 12.03 -9.68 -5.87
N PRO A 78 11.23 -8.71 -5.37
CA PRO A 78 10.00 -9.03 -4.65
C PRO A 78 8.94 -9.79 -5.47
N LEU A 79 8.93 -9.60 -6.79
CA LEU A 79 8.00 -10.28 -7.71
C LEU A 79 8.61 -11.54 -8.34
N GLY A 80 9.82 -11.95 -7.91
CA GLY A 80 10.58 -13.04 -8.51
C GLY A 80 11.20 -12.72 -9.88
N ALA A 81 10.95 -11.51 -10.41
CA ALA A 81 11.55 -10.94 -11.59
C ALA A 81 11.41 -9.40 -11.55
N PRO A 82 12.22 -8.64 -12.30
CA PRO A 82 12.04 -7.19 -12.43
C PRO A 82 10.67 -6.80 -13.00
N LEU A 83 10.04 -5.77 -12.44
CA LEU A 83 8.82 -5.21 -12.99
C LEU A 83 9.15 -4.38 -14.24
N GLN A 84 8.60 -4.75 -15.39
CA GLN A 84 8.81 -4.07 -16.67
C GLN A 84 7.49 -3.61 -17.30
N PRO A 85 7.32 -2.30 -17.60
CA PRO A 85 8.17 -1.20 -17.13
C PRO A 85 8.10 -1.06 -15.60
N GLN A 86 9.11 -0.46 -14.98
CA GLN A 86 9.04 -0.07 -13.57
C GLN A 86 7.86 0.88 -13.34
N ALA A 87 7.27 0.83 -12.14
CA ALA A 87 6.12 1.64 -11.80
C ALA A 87 6.48 3.13 -11.68
N ASP A 88 5.56 4.00 -12.07
CA ASP A 88 5.64 5.45 -11.80
C ASP A 88 5.40 5.79 -10.32
N ALA A 89 4.55 4.98 -9.68
CA ALA A 89 4.16 5.13 -8.29
C ALA A 89 4.01 3.77 -7.58
N LEU A 90 4.34 3.74 -6.30
CA LEU A 90 4.20 2.60 -5.42
C LEU A 90 3.29 2.98 -4.24
N LEU A 91 2.29 2.15 -3.96
CA LEU A 91 1.43 2.26 -2.78
C LEU A 91 1.65 1.00 -1.92
N SER A 92 1.94 1.18 -0.64
CA SER A 92 1.95 0.09 0.35
C SER A 92 1.19 0.57 1.59
N ALA A 93 0.26 -0.23 2.08
CA ALA A 93 -0.54 0.09 3.25
C ALA A 93 -0.56 -1.11 4.19
N PHE A 94 -0.14 -0.91 5.45
CA PHE A 94 -0.15 -1.90 6.53
C PHE A 94 0.53 -3.22 6.15
N CYS A 95 1.75 -3.13 5.60
CA CYS A 95 2.45 -4.27 5.02
C CYS A 95 3.85 -4.43 5.60
N LEU A 96 4.72 -3.44 5.41
CA LEU A 96 6.15 -3.59 5.68
C LEU A 96 6.44 -3.82 7.17
N GLU A 97 5.77 -3.12 8.06
CA GLU A 97 5.87 -3.27 9.51
C GLU A 97 5.23 -4.57 10.01
N ALA A 98 4.15 -5.01 9.37
CA ALA A 98 3.40 -6.21 9.75
C ALA A 98 4.13 -7.51 9.37
N VAL A 99 5.11 -7.45 8.46
CA VAL A 99 5.87 -8.63 7.99
C VAL A 99 7.35 -8.58 8.32
N SER A 100 7.84 -7.51 8.95
CA SER A 100 9.26 -7.37 9.29
C SER A 100 9.53 -7.72 10.75
N PRO A 101 10.46 -8.62 11.06
CA PRO A 101 10.77 -9.00 12.44
C PRO A 101 11.55 -7.93 13.22
N ASP A 102 12.24 -7.02 12.53
CA ASP A 102 13.06 -5.97 13.12
C ASP A 102 13.24 -4.76 12.17
N GLY A 103 13.78 -3.66 12.68
CA GLY A 103 13.98 -2.42 11.92
C GLY A 103 14.94 -2.57 10.73
N ALA A 104 15.90 -3.50 10.80
CA ALA A 104 16.80 -3.76 9.69
C ALA A 104 16.08 -4.51 8.56
N ALA A 105 15.21 -5.47 8.89
CA ALA A 105 14.35 -6.15 7.95
C ALA A 105 13.33 -5.19 7.32
N PHE A 106 12.74 -4.29 8.10
CA PHE A 106 11.85 -3.24 7.60
C PHE A 106 12.54 -2.34 6.57
N THR A 107 13.75 -1.87 6.89
CA THR A 107 14.54 -1.02 5.98
C THR A 107 14.94 -1.79 4.71
N ARG A 108 15.33 -3.07 4.83
CA ARG A 108 15.62 -3.92 3.66
C ARG A 108 14.38 -4.16 2.80
N ALA A 109 13.23 -4.45 3.40
CA ALA A 109 11.98 -4.65 2.68
C ALA A 109 11.59 -3.39 1.90
N LEU A 110 11.72 -2.21 2.52
CA LEU A 110 11.51 -0.92 1.87
C LEU A 110 12.47 -0.71 0.68
N SER A 111 13.76 -1.06 0.84
CA SER A 111 14.75 -1.02 -0.24
C SER A 111 14.38 -1.98 -1.38
N ASN A 112 13.97 -3.21 -1.06
CA ASN A 112 13.58 -4.22 -2.06
C ASN A 112 12.38 -3.76 -2.87
N VAL A 113 11.31 -3.26 -2.24
CA VAL A 113 10.13 -2.76 -2.99
C VAL A 113 10.44 -1.48 -3.77
N SER A 114 11.45 -0.70 -3.36
CA SER A 114 11.91 0.46 -4.13
C SER A 114 12.46 0.06 -5.52
N SER A 115 12.90 -1.19 -5.71
CA SER A 115 13.36 -1.70 -7.02
C SER A 115 12.24 -1.75 -8.07
N LEU A 116 10.97 -1.83 -7.63
CA LEU A 116 9.79 -1.84 -8.49
C LEU A 116 9.44 -0.43 -9.00
N LEU A 117 9.98 0.61 -8.36
CA LEU A 117 9.71 2.00 -8.64
C LEU A 117 10.83 2.59 -9.51
N ARG A 118 10.47 3.28 -10.59
CA ARG A 118 11.46 3.94 -11.45
C ARG A 118 12.17 5.08 -10.73
N PRO A 119 13.38 5.47 -11.16
CA PRO A 119 14.01 6.69 -10.66
C PRO A 119 13.10 7.91 -10.84
N GLY A 120 13.07 8.77 -9.83
CA GLY A 120 12.16 9.91 -9.76
C GLY A 120 10.70 9.57 -9.43
N GLY A 121 10.33 8.29 -9.33
CA GLY A 121 8.97 7.83 -9.00
C GLY A 121 8.54 8.13 -7.57
N HIS A 122 7.24 7.98 -7.29
CA HIS A 122 6.66 8.33 -5.99
C HIS A 122 6.22 7.13 -5.17
N ALA A 123 6.53 7.13 -3.88
CA ALA A 123 6.02 6.16 -2.92
C ALA A 123 4.99 6.82 -2.01
N VAL A 124 3.86 6.15 -1.83
CA VAL A 124 2.87 6.44 -0.79
C VAL A 124 2.85 5.25 0.16
N LEU A 125 3.18 5.48 1.42
CA LEU A 125 3.23 4.42 2.43
C LEU A 125 2.26 4.76 3.57
N LEU A 126 1.49 3.78 4.01
CA LEU A 126 0.70 3.84 5.22
C LEU A 126 1.07 2.64 6.09
N GLY A 127 1.07 2.84 7.40
CA GLY A 127 1.31 1.76 8.33
C GLY A 127 1.02 2.15 9.77
N ALA A 128 1.12 1.18 10.65
CA ALA A 128 0.85 1.32 12.07
C ALA A 128 2.02 1.97 12.83
N LEU A 129 1.70 2.71 13.89
CA LEU A 129 2.65 3.25 14.86
C LEU A 129 2.35 2.67 16.24
N GLY A 130 3.40 2.24 16.94
CA GLY A 130 3.31 1.65 18.27
C GLY A 130 2.51 0.35 18.36
N GLU A 131 2.22 -0.31 17.23
CA GLU A 131 1.52 -1.60 17.17
C GLU A 131 2.52 -2.75 17.32
N SER A 132 2.22 -3.69 18.20
CA SER A 132 3.00 -4.91 18.40
C SER A 132 2.26 -6.16 17.93
N PHE A 133 0.95 -6.08 17.71
CA PHE A 133 0.17 -7.16 17.13
C PHE A 133 -1.14 -6.69 16.49
N TYR A 134 -1.68 -7.52 15.61
CA TYR A 134 -3.09 -7.46 15.21
C TYR A 134 -3.70 -8.86 15.08
N LEU A 135 -5.03 -8.94 15.08
CA LEU A 135 -5.79 -10.17 14.91
C LEU A 135 -6.29 -10.30 13.46
N ALA A 136 -5.95 -11.42 12.81
CA ALA A 136 -6.52 -11.85 11.54
C ALA A 136 -7.38 -13.10 11.77
N GLY A 137 -8.66 -12.89 12.06
CA GLY A 137 -9.54 -13.95 12.55
C GLY A 137 -9.08 -14.44 13.93
N SER A 138 -8.73 -15.72 14.04
CA SER A 138 -8.21 -16.32 15.28
C SER A 138 -6.68 -16.18 15.43
N VAL A 139 -5.98 -15.72 14.40
CA VAL A 139 -4.52 -15.66 14.39
C VAL A 139 -4.05 -14.30 14.91
N ARG A 140 -3.19 -14.31 15.94
CA ARG A 140 -2.49 -13.13 16.42
C ARG A 140 -1.15 -13.00 15.71
N LEU A 141 -0.99 -11.96 14.91
CA LEU A 141 0.20 -11.72 14.10
C LEU A 141 1.08 -10.68 14.79
N PRO A 142 2.39 -10.94 14.98
CA PRO A 142 3.30 -9.94 15.53
C PRO A 142 3.56 -8.84 14.50
N VAL A 143 3.72 -7.62 14.99
CA VAL A 143 4.05 -6.42 14.20
C VAL A 143 5.29 -5.78 14.79
N LEU A 144 6.12 -5.18 13.94
CA LEU A 144 7.23 -4.36 14.40
C LEU A 144 6.70 -3.02 14.93
N PRO A 145 6.78 -2.72 16.23
CA PRO A 145 6.39 -1.42 16.74
C PRO A 145 7.36 -0.35 16.22
N LEU A 146 6.81 0.61 15.47
CA LEU A 146 7.54 1.74 14.92
C LEU A 146 7.08 3.05 15.56
N ASP A 147 8.01 3.96 15.77
CA ASP A 147 7.71 5.38 15.96
C ASP A 147 7.92 6.20 14.66
N GLU A 148 7.56 7.48 14.69
CA GLU A 148 7.76 8.38 13.54
C GLU A 148 9.24 8.47 13.13
N ALA A 149 10.16 8.45 14.09
CA ALA A 149 11.58 8.59 13.84
C ALA A 149 12.16 7.32 13.17
N ASP A 150 11.69 6.12 13.53
CA ASP A 150 12.00 4.87 12.85
C ASP A 150 11.61 4.93 11.38
N VAL A 151 10.38 5.37 11.08
CA VAL A 151 9.88 5.51 9.71
C VAL A 151 10.75 6.48 8.91
N ARG A 152 11.13 7.63 9.50
CA ARG A 152 12.03 8.60 8.86
C ARG A 152 13.42 8.01 8.60
N ARG A 153 14.00 7.31 9.57
CA ARG A 153 15.31 6.66 9.43
C ARG A 153 15.30 5.60 8.33
N ALA A 154 14.28 4.76 8.30
CA ALA A 154 14.15 3.71 7.29
C ALA A 154 14.00 4.28 5.87
N LEU A 155 13.18 5.34 5.69
CA LEU A 155 13.06 6.02 4.41
C LEU A 155 14.39 6.59 3.93
N HIS A 156 15.11 7.27 4.82
CA HIS A 156 16.45 7.79 4.51
C HIS A 156 17.44 6.66 4.19
N GLY A 157 17.44 5.58 4.97
CA GLY A 157 18.29 4.41 4.75
C GLY A 157 18.00 3.68 3.44
N ALA A 158 16.75 3.70 2.97
CA ALA A 158 16.34 3.19 1.67
C ALA A 158 16.53 4.21 0.52
N GLY A 159 17.14 5.36 0.80
CA GLY A 159 17.46 6.38 -0.19
C GLY A 159 16.27 7.23 -0.66
N PHE A 160 15.12 7.19 0.01
CA PHE A 160 13.97 7.99 -0.36
C PHE A 160 14.09 9.45 0.10
N GLU A 161 13.68 10.37 -0.76
CA GLU A 161 13.46 11.78 -0.40
C GLU A 161 12.06 11.94 0.23
N LEU A 162 12.00 12.21 1.52
CA LEU A 162 10.74 12.46 2.21
C LEU A 162 10.10 13.77 1.74
N ARG A 163 8.86 13.72 1.26
CA ARG A 163 8.09 14.90 0.83
C ARG A 163 7.03 15.32 1.84
N ARG A 164 6.33 14.34 2.44
CA ARG A 164 5.36 14.58 3.50
C ARG A 164 5.30 13.37 4.41
N LEU A 165 5.28 13.62 5.72
CA LEU A 165 4.92 12.65 6.73
C LEU A 165 3.82 13.26 7.61
N ARG A 166 2.80 12.45 7.91
CA ARG A 166 1.69 12.78 8.80
C ARG A 166 1.44 11.60 9.72
N CYS A 167 1.12 11.89 10.97
CA CYS A 167 0.73 10.89 11.95
C CYS A 167 -0.70 11.18 12.39
N TYR A 168 -1.50 10.13 12.44
CA TYR A 168 -2.84 10.13 13.00
C TYR A 168 -2.77 9.37 14.32
N VAL A 169 -3.16 10.00 15.43
CA VAL A 169 -3.24 9.33 16.73
C VAL A 169 -4.55 8.55 16.77
N MET A 170 -4.47 7.26 17.11
CA MET A 170 -5.66 6.42 17.19
C MET A 170 -6.50 6.85 18.41
N PRO A 171 -7.72 7.37 18.20
CA PRO A 171 -8.57 7.81 19.28
C PRO A 171 -9.10 6.61 20.07
N PRO A 172 -9.42 6.77 21.37
CA PRO A 172 -9.84 5.65 22.22
C PRO A 172 -11.02 4.84 21.66
N GLU A 173 -11.95 5.51 20.97
CA GLU A 173 -13.17 4.89 20.43
C GLU A 173 -12.90 3.90 19.30
N LEU A 174 -11.75 4.02 18.63
CA LEU A 174 -11.33 3.11 17.57
C LEU A 174 -10.41 1.98 18.06
N ARG A 175 -10.05 1.97 19.35
CA ARG A 175 -9.25 0.91 19.98
C ARG A 175 -10.17 -0.24 20.40
N THR A 176 -10.56 -1.04 19.40
CA THR A 176 -11.60 -2.07 19.55
C THR A 176 -11.09 -3.41 20.12
N GLY A 177 -9.79 -3.52 20.39
CA GLY A 177 -9.17 -4.75 20.92
C GLY A 177 -8.73 -5.77 19.85
N VAL A 178 -8.86 -5.41 18.58
CA VAL A 178 -8.37 -6.24 17.44
C VAL A 178 -6.87 -6.07 17.19
N ASP A 179 -6.26 -5.04 17.78
CA ASP A 179 -4.84 -4.68 17.71
C ASP A 179 -4.49 -3.82 18.95
N ASP A 180 -3.23 -3.38 19.05
CA ASP A 180 -2.76 -2.40 20.04
C ASP A 180 -2.21 -1.12 19.40
N VAL A 181 -2.69 -0.78 18.21
CA VAL A 181 -2.18 0.37 17.44
C VAL A 181 -2.39 1.69 18.19
N GLN A 182 -1.33 2.51 18.25
CA GLN A 182 -1.39 3.82 18.89
C GLN A 182 -1.63 4.94 17.87
N GLY A 183 -1.29 4.71 16.61
CA GLY A 183 -1.52 5.64 15.52
C GLY A 183 -1.20 5.05 14.16
N VAL A 184 -1.39 5.87 13.13
CA VAL A 184 -1.11 5.52 11.73
C VAL A 184 -0.19 6.57 11.16
N PHE A 185 0.84 6.17 10.42
CA PHE A 185 1.62 7.09 9.60
C PHE A 185 1.09 7.12 8.16
N PHE A 186 1.19 8.28 7.54
CA PHE A 186 1.09 8.49 6.10
C PHE A 186 2.38 9.12 5.62
N VAL A 187 2.99 8.54 4.60
CA VAL A 187 4.20 9.03 3.95
C VAL A 187 3.92 9.24 2.47
N HIS A 188 4.37 10.39 1.98
CA HIS A 188 4.68 10.60 0.57
C HIS A 188 6.18 10.83 0.45
N ALA A 189 6.84 9.98 -0.33
CA ALA A 189 8.27 10.06 -0.61
C ALA A 189 8.54 9.96 -2.12
N ARG A 190 9.73 10.36 -2.53
CA ARG A 190 10.18 10.28 -3.91
C ARG A 190 11.48 9.48 -3.96
N LYS A 191 11.58 8.54 -4.89
CA LYS A 191 12.85 7.88 -5.19
C LYS A 191 13.74 8.90 -5.93
N PRO A 192 15.02 9.05 -5.58
CA PRO A 192 15.93 9.97 -6.27
C PRO A 192 15.88 9.76 -7.80
N GLY A 193 16.11 10.83 -8.55
CA GLY A 193 16.33 10.73 -9.98
C GLY A 193 17.57 9.87 -10.26
N GLY A 194 17.55 9.13 -11.37
CA GLY A 194 18.80 8.61 -11.92
C GLY A 194 19.58 9.80 -12.45
N GLU A 195 20.91 9.74 -12.38
CA GLU A 195 21.78 10.65 -13.12
C GLU A 195 21.49 10.60 -14.62
#